data_AF-A0A132ACX6-F1
#
_entry.id   AF-A0A132ACX6-F1
#
_cell.length_a   1.000
_cell.length_b   1.000
_cell.length_c   1.000
_cell.angle_alpha   90.00
_cell.angle_beta   90.00
_cell.angle_gamma   90.00
#
_symmetry.space_group_name_H-M   'P 1'
#
loop_
_entity.id
_entity.type
_entity.pdbx_description
1 polymer ?
#
loop_
_entity_poly.entity_id
_entity_poly.type
_entity_poly.pdbx_seq_one_letter_code
_entity_poly.pdbx_strand_id
1 'polypeptide(L)'
;MNLKQSYRSRKRKNVFLLKELEKIVPKEKGIPFQSIKEVLESLKLQESKNLEISLESLQSKIDSLNKEIEELSNNSEINENDAPMREKINAEIVSLKGQQQQLTEEIEQLDQYNLENLNAIKRKCLNSREAIDRWTDNVFAIKSWCKKKTQMEESEVNKILQIPQDFDYYED
;
A
#
# COMPACT_ATOMS: atom_id res chain seq x y z
N MET A 1 -32.97 56.43 -15.50
CA MET A 1 -34.35 55.88 -15.50
C MET A 1 -34.28 54.42 -15.98
N ASN A 2 -34.90 53.50 -15.24
CA ASN A 2 -34.57 52.06 -15.14
C ASN A 2 -34.97 51.20 -16.36
N LEU A 3 -34.00 50.68 -17.14
CA LEU A 3 -34.23 49.61 -18.11
C LEU A 3 -34.53 48.23 -17.46
N LYS A 4 -34.30 48.10 -16.13
CA LYS A 4 -34.66 46.90 -15.35
C LYS A 4 -36.14 46.82 -14.96
N GLN A 5 -36.94 47.87 -15.19
CA GLN A 5 -38.38 47.87 -14.84
C GLN A 5 -39.29 47.35 -15.96
N SER A 6 -38.84 47.30 -17.22
CA SER A 6 -39.69 46.85 -18.33
C SER A 6 -39.84 45.32 -18.44
N TYR A 7 -38.93 44.55 -17.84
CA TYR A 7 -39.00 43.07 -17.80
C TYR A 7 -39.79 42.50 -16.61
N ARG A 8 -40.44 43.35 -15.80
CA ARG A 8 -41.14 42.96 -14.56
C ARG A 8 -42.63 42.65 -14.71
N SER A 9 -43.12 42.39 -15.92
CA SER A 9 -44.48 41.89 -16.15
C SER A 9 -44.48 40.52 -16.84
N ARG A 10 -43.90 39.49 -16.20
CA ARG A 10 -44.32 38.11 -16.48
C ARG A 10 -45.72 37.93 -15.89
N LYS A 11 -46.74 38.26 -16.68
CA LYS A 11 -48.13 37.87 -16.42
C LYS A 11 -48.15 36.35 -16.16
N ARG A 12 -48.78 35.96 -15.04
CA ARG A 12 -49.11 34.59 -14.56
C ARG A 12 -48.50 33.42 -15.36
N LYS A 13 -47.60 32.64 -14.73
CA LYS A 13 -47.19 31.30 -15.21
C LYS A 13 -48.33 30.30 -15.03
N ASN A 14 -49.36 30.39 -15.86
CA ASN A 14 -50.35 29.34 -16.00
C ASN A 14 -49.94 28.49 -17.20
N VAL A 15 -49.88 27.17 -17.03
CA VAL A 15 -49.71 26.24 -18.15
C VAL A 15 -51.08 26.11 -18.81
N PHE A 16 -51.12 26.21 -20.14
CA PHE A 16 -52.35 26.09 -20.92
C PHE A 16 -52.20 24.97 -21.95
N LEU A 17 -53.28 24.26 -22.22
CA LEU A 17 -53.33 23.41 -23.40
C LEU A 17 -53.37 24.31 -24.65
N LEU A 18 -52.73 23.87 -25.73
CA LEU A 18 -52.70 24.63 -26.98
C LEU A 18 -54.12 24.94 -27.50
N LYS A 19 -55.05 23.98 -27.31
CA LYS A 19 -56.49 24.12 -27.61
C LYS A 19 -57.20 25.16 -26.73
N GLU A 20 -56.70 25.43 -25.52
CA GLU A 20 -57.25 26.46 -24.62
C GLU A 20 -56.79 27.85 -25.05
N LEU A 21 -55.52 28.00 -25.43
CA LEU A 21 -54.97 29.26 -25.95
C LEU A 21 -55.68 29.72 -27.22
N GLU A 22 -55.97 28.80 -28.13
CA GLU A 22 -56.74 29.07 -29.35
C GLU A 22 -58.14 29.65 -29.08
N LYS A 23 -58.74 29.36 -27.92
CA LYS A 23 -60.08 29.84 -27.55
C LYS A 23 -60.06 31.11 -26.70
N ILE A 24 -59.06 31.24 -25.81
CA ILE A 24 -58.98 32.33 -24.82
C ILE A 24 -58.36 33.58 -25.44
N VAL A 25 -57.29 33.44 -26.22
CA VAL A 25 -56.51 34.57 -26.73
C VAL A 25 -57.31 35.47 -27.70
N PRO A 26 -58.16 34.95 -28.62
CA PRO A 26 -58.99 35.81 -29.45
C PRO A 26 -59.96 36.68 -28.63
N LYS A 27 -60.54 36.09 -27.57
CA LYS A 27 -61.53 36.76 -26.71
C LYS A 27 -60.90 37.80 -25.78
N GLU A 28 -59.72 37.51 -25.22
CA GLU A 28 -59.07 38.38 -24.23
C GLU A 28 -58.11 39.42 -24.82
N LYS A 29 -57.56 39.14 -26.02
CA LYS A 29 -56.51 39.96 -26.63
C LYS A 29 -56.90 40.53 -27.99
N GLY A 30 -58.06 40.14 -28.55
CA GLY A 30 -58.55 40.62 -29.84
C GLY A 30 -57.70 40.17 -31.04
N ILE A 31 -56.83 39.18 -30.86
CA ILE A 31 -55.97 38.67 -31.93
C ILE A 31 -56.78 37.69 -32.79
N PRO A 32 -56.70 37.76 -34.13
CA PRO A 32 -57.38 36.82 -35.00
C PRO A 32 -57.00 35.37 -34.70
N PHE A 33 -58.00 34.49 -34.63
CA PHE A 33 -57.83 33.06 -34.38
C PHE A 33 -56.76 32.42 -35.29
N GLN A 34 -56.78 32.78 -36.58
CA GLN A 34 -55.87 32.24 -37.59
C GLN A 34 -54.40 32.58 -37.29
N SER A 35 -54.12 33.80 -36.83
CA SER A 35 -52.76 34.22 -36.45
C SER A 35 -52.23 33.46 -35.24
N ILE A 36 -53.10 33.14 -34.26
CA ILE A 36 -52.72 32.34 -33.10
C ILE A 36 -52.42 30.90 -33.52
N LYS A 37 -53.26 30.33 -34.38
CA LYS A 37 -53.09 28.96 -34.90
C LYS A 37 -51.75 28.81 -35.62
N GLU A 38 -51.41 29.75 -36.51
CA GLU A 38 -50.13 29.75 -37.23
C GLU A 38 -48.91 29.82 -36.31
N VAL A 39 -48.96 30.67 -35.27
CA VAL A 39 -47.86 30.77 -34.29
C VAL A 39 -47.75 29.50 -33.45
N LEU A 40 -48.85 28.91 -33.00
CA LEU A 40 -48.79 27.66 -32.24
C LEU A 40 -48.32 26.48 -33.10
N GLU A 41 -48.70 26.43 -34.37
CA GLU A 41 -48.28 25.40 -35.31
C GLU A 41 -46.78 25.51 -35.64
N SER A 42 -46.28 26.73 -35.86
CA SER A 42 -44.85 26.98 -36.06
C SER A 42 -44.00 26.64 -34.81
N LEU A 43 -44.50 26.93 -33.60
CA LEU A 43 -43.83 26.55 -32.35
C LEU A 43 -43.76 25.03 -32.17
N LYS A 44 -44.85 24.29 -32.43
CA LYS A 44 -44.85 22.82 -32.42
C LYS A 44 -43.82 22.26 -33.39
N LEU A 45 -43.79 22.80 -34.61
CA LEU A 45 -42.85 22.36 -35.64
C LEU A 45 -41.40 22.63 -35.24
N GLN A 46 -41.13 23.78 -34.63
CA GLN A 46 -39.79 24.11 -34.12
C GLN A 46 -39.36 23.18 -32.98
N GLU A 47 -40.26 22.88 -32.04
CA GLU A 47 -39.97 21.96 -30.95
C GLU A 47 -39.71 20.53 -31.45
N SER A 48 -40.52 20.05 -32.42
CA SER A 48 -40.30 18.76 -33.08
C SER A 48 -38.91 18.68 -33.74
N LYS A 49 -38.53 19.71 -34.50
CA LYS A 49 -37.21 19.79 -35.14
C LYS A 49 -36.07 19.79 -34.14
N ASN A 50 -36.22 20.50 -33.02
CA ASN A 50 -35.21 20.52 -31.96
C ASN A 50 -35.05 19.14 -31.30
N LEU A 51 -36.15 18.41 -31.09
CA LEU A 51 -36.11 17.05 -30.57
C LEU A 51 -35.44 16.09 -31.56
N GLU A 52 -35.72 16.21 -32.86
CA GLU A 52 -35.07 15.43 -33.92
C GLU A 52 -33.55 15.64 -33.94
N ILE A 53 -33.07 16.89 -33.88
CA ILE A 53 -31.64 17.21 -33.81
C ILE A 53 -31.00 16.61 -32.56
N SER A 54 -31.69 16.68 -31.41
CA SER A 54 -31.20 16.10 -30.17
C SER A 54 -31.07 14.58 -30.27
N LEU A 55 -32.04 13.90 -30.89
CA LEU A 55 -32.00 12.46 -31.12
C LEU A 55 -30.82 12.07 -32.02
N GLU A 56 -30.59 12.80 -33.10
CA GLU A 56 -29.47 12.56 -34.02
C GLU A 56 -28.11 12.73 -33.33
N SER A 57 -27.98 13.77 -32.48
CA SER A 57 -26.76 13.98 -31.68
C SER A 57 -26.50 12.88 -30.65
N LEU A 58 -27.57 12.31 -30.06
CA LEU A 58 -27.45 11.20 -29.12
C LEU A 58 -27.11 9.90 -29.85
N GLN A 59 -27.69 9.67 -31.03
CA GLN A 59 -27.38 8.51 -31.86
C GLN A 59 -25.90 8.49 -32.25
N SER A 60 -25.36 9.63 -32.73
CA SER A 60 -23.94 9.73 -33.07
C SER A 60 -23.01 9.50 -31.87
N LYS A 61 -23.42 9.92 -30.67
CA LYS A 61 -22.69 9.65 -29.42
C LYS A 61 -22.66 8.15 -29.10
N ILE A 62 -23.80 7.47 -29.22
CA ILE A 62 -23.90 6.02 -29.04
C ILE A 62 -22.98 5.29 -30.02
N ASP A 63 -23.02 5.67 -31.31
CA ASP A 63 -22.20 5.05 -32.34
C ASP A 63 -20.69 5.24 -32.07
N SER A 64 -20.29 6.44 -31.61
CA SER A 64 -18.89 6.69 -31.22
C SER A 64 -18.43 5.86 -30.02
N LEU A 65 -19.29 5.70 -29.01
CA LEU A 65 -18.98 4.93 -27.81
C LEU A 65 -18.93 3.43 -28.12
N ASN A 66 -19.83 2.93 -28.97
CA ASN A 66 -19.80 1.54 -29.42
C ASN A 66 -18.51 1.23 -30.18
N LYS A 67 -18.07 2.15 -31.04
CA LYS A 67 -16.79 2.02 -31.75
C LYS A 67 -15.59 2.00 -30.79
N GLU A 68 -15.59 2.87 -29.79
CA GLU A 68 -14.53 2.89 -28.76
C GLU A 68 -14.52 1.59 -27.94
N ILE A 69 -15.70 1.05 -27.59
CA ILE A 69 -15.81 -0.25 -26.92
C ILE A 69 -15.27 -1.39 -27.80
N GLU A 70 -15.58 -1.38 -29.10
CA GLU A 70 -15.09 -2.39 -30.04
C GLU A 70 -13.56 -2.32 -30.20
N GLU A 71 -13.00 -1.12 -30.32
CA GLU A 71 -11.54 -0.91 -30.36
C GLU A 71 -10.85 -1.35 -29.06
N LEU A 72 -11.42 -1.01 -27.90
CA LEU A 72 -10.92 -1.47 -26.60
C LEU A 72 -11.03 -2.99 -26.46
N SER A 73 -12.13 -3.59 -26.93
CA SER A 73 -12.34 -5.04 -26.91
C SER A 73 -11.28 -5.75 -27.75
N ASN A 74 -11.03 -5.28 -28.98
CA ASN A 74 -10.01 -5.84 -29.87
C ASN A 74 -8.59 -5.67 -29.31
N ASN A 75 -8.29 -4.52 -28.69
CA ASN A 75 -7.01 -4.31 -28.00
C ASN A 75 -6.88 -5.13 -26.70
N SER A 76 -8.01 -5.53 -26.12
CA SER A 76 -8.11 -6.37 -24.92
C SER A 76 -8.36 -7.84 -25.24
N GLU A 77 -8.23 -8.27 -26.50
CA GLU A 77 -7.94 -9.66 -26.82
C GLU A 77 -6.65 -10.03 -26.10
N ILE A 78 -6.83 -10.48 -24.86
CA ILE A 78 -5.92 -11.32 -24.13
C ILE A 78 -5.63 -12.44 -25.11
N ASN A 79 -4.46 -12.37 -25.75
CA ASN A 79 -3.95 -13.46 -26.55
C ASN A 79 -4.12 -14.71 -25.72
N GLU A 80 -4.91 -15.68 -26.18
CA GLU A 80 -5.10 -16.96 -25.52
C GLU A 80 -3.73 -17.65 -25.25
N ASN A 81 -2.69 -17.24 -25.99
CA ASN A 81 -1.29 -17.60 -25.85
C ASN A 81 -0.51 -16.91 -24.70
N ASP A 82 -1.04 -15.86 -24.07
CA ASP A 82 -0.41 -15.18 -22.93
C ASP A 82 -0.67 -15.91 -21.60
N ALA A 83 -1.73 -16.71 -21.50
CA ALA A 83 -2.04 -17.50 -20.30
C ALA A 83 -0.88 -18.44 -19.89
N PRO A 84 -0.32 -19.29 -20.78
CA PRO A 84 0.80 -20.16 -20.42
C PRO A 84 2.10 -19.39 -20.13
N MET A 85 2.33 -18.24 -20.80
CA MET A 85 3.48 -17.39 -20.53
C MET A 85 3.36 -16.72 -19.15
N ARG A 86 2.18 -16.23 -18.80
CA ARG A 86 1.86 -15.68 -17.47
C ARG A 86 2.01 -16.73 -16.39
N GLU A 87 1.56 -17.96 -16.64
CA GLU A 87 1.71 -19.07 -15.70
C GLU A 87 3.18 -19.42 -15.47
N LYS A 88 3.99 -19.48 -16.55
CA LYS A 88 5.44 -19.70 -16.45
C LYS A 88 6.15 -18.58 -15.69
N ILE A 89 5.83 -17.32 -15.99
CA ILE A 89 6.40 -16.15 -15.31
C ILE A 89 5.98 -16.14 -13.83
N ASN A 90 4.72 -16.46 -13.52
CA ASN A 90 4.24 -16.55 -12.14
C ASN A 90 4.92 -17.69 -11.38
N ALA A 91 5.13 -18.84 -12.01
CA ALA A 91 5.88 -19.94 -11.42
C ALA A 91 7.33 -19.54 -11.11
N GLU A 92 7.98 -18.80 -12.01
CA GLU A 92 9.32 -18.26 -11.81
C GLU A 92 9.36 -17.21 -10.68
N ILE A 93 8.37 -16.31 -10.61
CA ILE A 93 8.23 -15.36 -9.50
C ILE A 93 8.08 -16.07 -8.16
N VAL A 94 7.28 -17.14 -8.10
CA VAL A 94 7.10 -17.94 -6.87
C VAL A 94 8.41 -18.61 -6.46
N SER A 95 9.12 -19.21 -7.41
CA SER A 95 10.43 -19.82 -7.17
C SER A 95 11.46 -18.81 -6.65
N LEU A 96 11.60 -17.66 -7.32
CA LEU A 96 12.54 -16.60 -6.94
C LEU A 96 12.20 -16.00 -5.58
N LYS A 97 10.92 -15.81 -5.26
CA LYS A 97 10.49 -15.39 -3.92
C LYS A 97 10.86 -16.42 -2.85
N GLY A 98 10.71 -17.71 -3.16
CA GLY A 98 11.15 -18.79 -2.25
C GLY A 98 12.66 -18.74 -1.97
N GLN A 99 13.48 -18.56 -3.01
CA GLN A 99 14.93 -18.41 -2.86
C GLN A 99 15.31 -17.14 -2.07
N GLN A 100 14.64 -16.01 -2.35
CA GLN A 100 14.84 -14.77 -1.62
C GLN A 100 14.56 -14.96 -0.12
N GLN A 101 13.47 -15.65 0.22
CA GLN A 101 13.13 -15.93 1.61
C GLN A 101 14.21 -16.79 2.29
N GLN A 102 14.65 -17.88 1.65
CA GLN A 102 15.70 -18.75 2.19
C GLN A 102 17.01 -18.00 2.44
N LEU A 103 17.46 -17.19 1.48
CA LEU A 103 18.66 -16.37 1.63
C LEU A 103 18.52 -15.34 2.76
N THR A 104 17.33 -14.77 2.94
CA THR A 104 17.08 -13.82 4.02
C THR A 104 17.17 -14.50 5.39
N GLU A 105 16.60 -15.69 5.53
CA GLU A 105 16.71 -16.50 6.76
C GLU A 105 18.16 -16.90 7.06
N GLU A 106 18.95 -17.25 6.04
CA GLU A 106 20.37 -17.57 6.20
C GLU A 106 21.19 -16.35 6.65
N ILE A 107 20.92 -15.17 6.08
CA ILE A 107 21.57 -13.92 6.52
C ILE A 107 21.23 -13.60 7.98
N GLU A 108 19.96 -13.79 8.39
CA GLU A 108 19.54 -13.54 9.78
C GLU A 108 20.24 -14.50 10.77
N GLN A 109 20.42 -15.76 10.40
CA GLN A 109 21.21 -16.71 11.18
C GLN A 109 22.68 -16.28 11.28
N LEU A 110 23.24 -15.77 10.18
CA LEU A 110 24.63 -15.30 10.14
C LEU A 110 24.85 -13.98 10.91
N ASP A 111 23.81 -13.17 11.10
CA ASP A 111 23.93 -11.91 11.88
C ASP A 111 24.29 -12.17 13.35
N GLN A 112 23.93 -13.34 13.90
CA GLN A 112 24.38 -13.75 15.24
C GLN A 112 25.90 -13.92 15.33
N TYR A 113 26.55 -14.22 14.20
CA TYR A 113 28.00 -14.36 14.07
C TYR A 113 28.68 -13.08 13.61
N ASN A 114 28.01 -11.92 13.73
CA ASN A 114 28.61 -10.66 13.38
C ASN A 114 29.91 -10.39 14.19
N LEU A 115 30.76 -9.55 13.60
CA LEU A 115 32.09 -9.24 14.12
C LEU A 115 32.04 -8.73 15.57
N GLU A 116 30.98 -8.01 15.94
CA GLU A 116 30.80 -7.45 17.27
C GLU A 116 30.54 -8.53 18.33
N ASN A 117 29.64 -9.48 18.06
CA ASN A 117 29.37 -10.61 18.95
C ASN A 117 30.60 -11.51 19.10
N LEU A 118 31.30 -11.80 18.00
CA LEU A 118 32.55 -12.57 18.04
C LEU A 118 33.63 -11.87 18.88
N ASN A 119 33.78 -10.56 18.72
CA ASN A 119 34.73 -9.78 19.51
C ASN A 119 34.33 -9.72 20.99
N ALA A 120 33.04 -9.64 21.30
CA ALA A 120 32.53 -9.67 22.66
C ALA A 120 32.83 -11.02 23.34
N ILE A 121 32.60 -12.14 22.65
CA ILE A 121 32.94 -13.48 23.15
C ILE A 121 34.46 -13.60 23.37
N LYS A 122 35.28 -13.19 22.40
CA LYS A 122 36.74 -13.20 22.54
C LYS A 122 37.21 -12.39 23.75
N ARG A 123 36.67 -11.19 23.97
CA ARG A 123 36.99 -10.37 25.16
C ARG A 123 36.60 -11.06 26.46
N LYS A 124 35.43 -11.70 26.52
CA LYS A 124 35.01 -12.47 27.71
C LYS A 124 35.95 -13.64 27.98
N CYS A 125 36.36 -14.39 26.95
CA CYS A 125 37.34 -15.46 27.08
C CYS A 125 38.68 -14.94 27.61
N LEU A 126 39.20 -13.85 27.05
CA LEU A 126 40.43 -13.22 27.52
C LEU A 126 40.34 -12.78 28.99
N ASN A 127 39.27 -12.06 29.35
CA ASN A 127 39.07 -11.63 30.73
C ASN A 127 38.93 -12.81 31.70
N SER A 128 38.28 -13.90 31.28
CA SER A 128 38.12 -15.10 32.09
C SER A 128 39.45 -15.82 32.26
N ARG A 129 40.28 -15.86 31.21
CA ARG A 129 41.64 -16.43 31.29
C ARG A 129 42.52 -15.66 32.26
N GLU A 130 42.59 -14.34 32.11
CA GLU A 130 43.35 -13.50 33.04
C GLU A 130 42.84 -13.64 34.48
N ALA A 131 41.52 -13.81 34.66
CA ALA A 131 40.94 -14.05 35.97
C ALA A 131 41.37 -15.41 36.54
N ILE A 132 41.38 -16.48 35.73
CA ILE A 132 41.89 -17.81 36.13
C ILE A 132 43.34 -17.67 36.58
N ASP A 133 44.21 -17.06 35.77
CA ASP A 133 45.64 -16.92 36.10
C ASP A 133 45.84 -16.14 37.41
N ARG A 134 45.11 -15.04 37.61
CA ARG A 134 45.15 -14.25 38.85
C ARG A 134 44.66 -15.05 40.06
N TRP A 135 43.60 -15.85 39.91
CA TRP A 135 43.11 -16.68 41.00
C TRP A 135 44.08 -17.83 41.31
N THR A 136 44.72 -18.41 40.28
CA THR A 136 45.79 -19.40 40.43
C THR A 136 46.98 -18.81 41.19
N ASP A 137 47.43 -17.59 40.83
CA ASP A 137 48.45 -16.85 41.58
C ASP A 137 48.06 -16.68 43.06
N ASN A 138 46.82 -16.27 43.31
CA ASN A 138 46.30 -16.08 44.67
C ASN A 138 46.30 -17.38 45.48
N VAL A 139 45.88 -18.50 44.86
CA VAL A 139 45.90 -19.81 45.49
C VAL A 139 47.33 -20.23 45.85
N PHE A 140 48.30 -20.05 44.93
CA PHE A 140 49.70 -20.35 45.21
C PHE A 140 50.32 -19.43 46.27
N ALA A 141 49.95 -18.15 46.28
CA ALA A 141 50.38 -17.19 47.30
C ALA A 141 49.89 -17.59 48.70
N ILE A 142 48.60 -17.95 48.83
CA ILE A 142 48.02 -18.43 50.10
C ILE A 142 48.68 -19.73 50.52
N LYS A 143 48.85 -20.69 49.61
CA LYS A 143 49.53 -21.97 49.88
C LYS A 143 50.95 -21.75 50.40
N SER A 144 51.71 -20.87 49.75
CA SER A 144 53.08 -20.49 50.16
C SER A 144 53.12 -19.78 51.51
N TRP A 145 52.16 -18.88 51.77
CA TRP A 145 52.04 -18.19 53.05
C TRP A 145 51.69 -19.14 54.19
N CYS A 146 50.70 -20.02 54.01
CA CYS A 146 50.33 -21.04 54.99
C CYS A 146 51.52 -21.92 55.34
N LYS A 147 52.21 -22.50 54.34
CA LYS A 147 53.42 -23.31 54.54
C LYS A 147 54.48 -22.60 55.39
N LYS A 148 54.75 -21.31 55.09
CA LYS A 148 55.74 -20.50 55.83
C LYS A 148 55.29 -20.14 57.24
N LYS A 149 54.01 -19.84 57.45
CA LYS A 149 53.50 -19.34 58.73
C LYS A 149 53.22 -20.45 59.74
N THR A 150 52.76 -21.61 59.27
CA THR A 150 52.32 -22.72 60.14
C THR A 150 53.34 -23.86 60.24
N GLN A 151 54.46 -23.81 59.50
CA GLN A 151 55.45 -24.90 59.42
C GLN A 151 54.82 -26.26 59.02
N MET A 152 53.67 -26.23 58.36
CA MET A 152 52.95 -27.43 57.91
C MET A 152 53.54 -27.93 56.59
N GLU A 153 53.45 -29.24 56.38
CA GLU A 153 53.85 -29.85 55.13
C GLU A 153 52.91 -29.47 53.99
N GLU A 154 53.46 -29.37 52.78
CA GLU A 154 52.71 -28.89 51.61
C GLU A 154 51.51 -29.79 51.28
N SER A 155 51.62 -31.09 51.57
CA SER A 155 50.54 -32.07 51.41
C SER A 155 49.38 -31.87 52.40
N GLU A 156 49.64 -31.34 53.60
CA GLU A 156 48.61 -31.04 54.60
C GLU A 156 47.89 -29.74 54.25
N VAL A 157 48.62 -28.72 53.81
CA VAL A 157 48.05 -27.46 53.34
C VAL A 157 47.13 -27.69 52.14
N ASN A 158 47.54 -28.50 51.16
CA ASN A 158 46.69 -28.84 50.01
C ASN A 158 45.41 -29.56 50.43
N LYS A 159 45.47 -30.48 51.40
CA LYS A 159 44.27 -31.16 51.92
C LYS A 159 43.32 -30.18 52.62
N ILE A 160 43.84 -29.26 53.42
CA ILE A 160 43.03 -28.26 54.15
C ILE A 160 42.36 -27.28 53.18
N LEU A 161 43.10 -26.78 52.21
CA LEU A 161 42.61 -25.83 51.21
C LEU A 161 41.86 -26.52 50.05
N GLN A 162 41.78 -27.85 50.07
CA GLN A 162 41.17 -28.68 49.02
C GLN A 162 41.76 -28.39 47.63
N ILE A 163 43.07 -28.15 47.57
CA ILE A 163 43.80 -27.93 46.32
C ILE A 163 44.08 -29.31 45.69
N PRO A 164 43.58 -29.58 44.47
CA PRO A 164 43.89 -30.81 43.73
C PRO A 164 45.40 -31.00 43.49
N GLN A 165 45.85 -32.24 43.33
CA GLN A 165 47.28 -32.52 43.07
C GLN A 165 47.73 -32.06 41.68
N ASP A 166 46.80 -31.99 40.74
CA ASP A 166 46.95 -31.56 39.35
C ASP A 166 46.56 -30.07 39.15
N PHE A 167 46.39 -29.31 40.23
CA PHE A 167 46.08 -27.89 40.13
C PHE A 167 47.30 -27.10 39.64
N ASP A 168 47.20 -26.55 38.43
CA ASP A 168 48.20 -25.69 37.81
C ASP A 168 47.52 -24.61 36.95
N TYR A 169 48.32 -23.77 36.30
CA TYR A 169 47.81 -22.83 35.29
C TYR A 169 47.09 -23.57 34.18
N TYR A 170 46.06 -22.91 33.65
CA TYR A 170 45.32 -23.44 32.52
C TYR A 170 46.15 -23.28 31.24
N GLU A 171 46.56 -24.40 30.64
CA GLU A 171 47.21 -24.45 29.33
C GLU A 171 46.14 -24.68 28.23
N ASP A 172 46.30 -24.02 27.07
CA ASP A 172 45.38 -24.14 25.92
C ASP A 172 45.57 -25.44 25.12
#